data_AF-A0A2K8V821-F1
#
_entry.id   AF-A0A2K8V821-F1
#
_cell.length_a   1.000
_cell.length_b   1.000
_cell.length_c   1.000
_cell.angle_alpha   90.00
_cell.angle_beta   90.00
_cell.angle_gamma   90.00
#
_symmetry.space_group_name_H-M   'P 1'
#
loop_
_entity.id
_entity.type
_entity.pdbx_description
1 polymer ?
#
loop_
_entity_poly.entity_id
_entity_poly.type
_entity_poly.pdbx_seq_one_letter_code
_entity_poly.pdbx_strand_id
1 'polypeptide(L)' 'MGEELVGSDELRESLPYGIVKEITQVFGYKNQSYVSDIIKGEKKGNLKIIKCAAEIADIYKQSGFETGKKKILESYANIN' A
#
# COMPACT_ATOMS: atom_id res chain seq x y z
N MET A 1 19.66 -8.93 0.63
CA MET A 1 18.73 -9.55 -0.33
C MET A 1 17.68 -8.50 -0.64
N GLY A 2 17.76 -7.88 -1.82
CA GLY A 2 16.81 -6.85 -2.23
C GLY A 2 15.68 -7.56 -2.95
N GLU A 3 14.60 -7.86 -2.23
CA GLU A 3 13.38 -8.36 -2.86
C GLU A 3 12.90 -7.27 -3.83
N GLU A 4 12.86 -7.62 -5.12
CA GLU A 4 12.19 -6.78 -6.09
C GLU A 4 10.73 -6.65 -5.62
N LEU A 5 10.36 -5.45 -5.17
CA LEU A 5 9.00 -5.14 -4.76
C LEU A 5 8.12 -5.16 -6.00
N VAL A 6 7.59 -6.35 -6.28
CA VAL A 6 6.58 -6.61 -7.31
C VAL A 6 5.24 -6.74 -6.60
N GLY A 7 4.20 -6.14 -7.17
CA GLY A 7 2.84 -6.37 -6.68
C GLY A 7 2.47 -7.85 -6.81
N SER A 8 1.63 -8.34 -5.91
CA SER A 8 1.12 -9.71 -5.94
C SER A 8 -0.30 -9.77 -5.38
N ASP A 9 -1.07 -10.77 -5.82
CA ASP A 9 -2.38 -11.03 -5.22
C ASP A 9 -2.27 -11.27 -3.71
N GLU A 10 -1.25 -11.99 -3.27
CA GLU A 10 -0.97 -12.24 -1.84
C GLU A 10 -0.79 -10.94 -1.06
N LEU A 11 -0.04 -9.97 -1.61
CA LEU A 11 0.13 -8.65 -1.00
C LEU A 11 -1.22 -7.94 -0.89
N ARG A 12 -2.03 -7.99 -1.95
CA ARG A 12 -3.37 -7.40 -1.94
C ARG A 12 -4.30 -8.03 -0.91
N GLU A 13 -4.21 -9.34 -0.70
CA GLU A 13 -5.03 -10.10 0.26
C GLU A 13 -4.57 -9.94 1.71
N SER A 14 -3.27 -9.73 1.93
CA SER A 14 -2.70 -9.46 3.26
C SER A 14 -3.14 -8.11 3.85
N LEU A 15 -3.67 -7.24 3.01
CA LEU A 15 -4.04 -5.88 3.29
C LEU A 15 -5.42 -5.81 3.99
N PRO A 16 -5.54 -5.12 5.13
CA PRO A 16 -6.83 -4.99 5.80
C PRO A 16 -7.83 -4.17 4.98
N TYR A 17 -9.10 -4.35 5.34
CA TYR A 17 -10.19 -3.64 4.68
C TYR A 17 -9.98 -2.11 4.74
N GLY A 18 -10.21 -1.42 3.62
CA GLY A 18 -10.10 0.03 3.53
C GLY A 18 -8.70 0.56 3.18
N ILE A 19 -7.63 -0.22 3.33
CA ILE A 19 -6.25 0.29 3.08
C ILE A 19 -6.05 0.74 1.64
N VAL A 20 -6.56 -0.01 0.67
CA VAL A 20 -6.43 0.39 -0.75
C VAL A 20 -7.07 1.74 -1.00
N LYS A 21 -8.17 2.07 -0.31
CA LYS A 21 -8.81 3.38 -0.39
C LYS A 21 -7.93 4.47 0.22
N GLU A 22 -7.36 4.22 1.40
CA GLU A 22 -6.46 5.17 2.08
C GLU A 22 -5.20 5.44 1.23
N ILE A 23 -4.56 4.39 0.69
CA ILE A 23 -3.44 4.52 -0.25
C ILE A 23 -3.86 5.32 -1.49
N THR A 24 -5.03 5.00 -2.06
CA THR A 24 -5.55 5.72 -3.24
C THR A 24 -5.63 7.23 -2.98
N GLN A 25 -6.12 7.63 -1.81
CA GLN A 25 -6.23 9.04 -1.42
C GLN A 25 -4.87 9.69 -1.20
N VAL A 26 -3.95 9.04 -0.49
CA VAL A 26 -2.60 9.55 -0.22
C VAL A 26 -1.83 9.83 -1.50
N PHE A 27 -1.92 8.92 -2.47
CA PHE A 27 -1.23 9.05 -3.74
C PHE A 27 -1.99 9.90 -4.78
N GLY A 28 -3.15 10.48 -4.41
CA GLY A 28 -3.93 11.38 -5.28
C GLY A 28 -4.60 10.69 -6.47
N TYR A 29 -4.76 9.36 -6.44
CA TYR A 29 -5.46 8.63 -7.49
C TYR A 29 -6.98 8.75 -7.32
N LYS A 30 -7.69 8.89 -8.44
CA LYS A 30 -9.16 8.94 -8.45
C LYS A 30 -9.82 7.55 -8.47
N ASN A 31 -9.08 6.54 -8.93
CA ASN A 31 -9.60 5.21 -9.17
C ASN A 31 -8.92 4.20 -8.24
N GLN A 32 -9.69 3.69 -7.28
CA GLN A 32 -9.22 2.67 -6.34
C GLN A 32 -8.89 1.34 -7.03
N SER A 33 -9.63 0.95 -8.07
CA SER A 33 -9.35 -0.27 -8.83
C SER A 33 -7.98 -0.20 -9.48
N TYR A 34 -7.60 0.95 -10.04
CA TYR A 34 -6.26 1.13 -10.63
C TYR A 34 -5.14 0.91 -9.60
N VAL A 35 -5.31 1.43 -8.38
CA VAL A 35 -4.35 1.21 -7.29
C VAL A 35 -4.35 -0.25 -6.84
N SER A 36 -5.53 -0.88 -6.78
CA SER A 36 -5.64 -2.31 -6.48
C SER A 36 -4.91 -3.18 -7.51
N ASP A 37 -5.05 -2.90 -8.80
CA ASP A 37 -4.39 -3.65 -9.88
C ASP A 37 -2.86 -3.51 -9.82
N ILE A 38 -2.36 -2.35 -9.38
CA ILE A 38 -0.92 -2.14 -9.15
C ILE A 38 -0.43 -2.99 -7.97
N ILE A 39 -1.18 -2.99 -6.86
CA ILE A 39 -0.82 -3.79 -5.67
C ILE A 39 -0.83 -5.28 -5.98
N LYS A 40 -1.77 -5.73 -6.83
CA LYS A 40 -1.85 -7.12 -7.31
C LYS A 40 -0.74 -7.52 -8.30
N GLY A 41 -0.04 -6.54 -8.88
CA GLY A 41 0.92 -6.79 -9.97
C GLY A 41 0.29 -6.96 -11.35
N GLU A 42 -1.04 -6.82 -11.48
CA GLU A 42 -1.76 -6.87 -12.76
C GLU A 42 -1.47 -5.64 -13.63
N LYS A 43 -1.07 -4.51 -13.01
CA LYS A 43 -0.61 -3.31 -13.71
C LYS A 43 0.76 -2.83 -13.27
N LYS A 44 1.54 -2.38 -14.24
CA LYS A 44 2.71 -1.53 -13.96
C LYS A 44 2.24 -0.18 -13.42
N GLY A 45 2.84 0.24 -12.33
CA GLY A 45 2.49 1.48 -11.64
C GLY A 45 3.62 1.99 -10.75
N ASN A 46 3.28 2.93 -9.89
CA ASN A 46 4.24 3.54 -8.99
C ASN A 46 4.70 2.51 -7.93
N LEU A 47 5.99 2.17 -7.93
CA LEU A 47 6.59 1.24 -6.96
C LEU A 47 6.40 1.69 -5.51
N LYS A 48 6.23 3.00 -5.26
CA LYS A 48 5.93 3.53 -3.92
C LYS A 48 4.56 3.04 -3.40
N ILE A 49 3.60 2.76 -4.27
CA ILE A 49 2.30 2.17 -3.88
C ILE A 49 2.52 0.76 -3.33
N ILE A 50 3.31 -0.04 -4.04
CA ILE A 50 3.64 -1.42 -3.65
C ILE A 50 4.40 -1.42 -2.32
N LYS A 51 5.37 -0.52 -2.15
CA LYS A 51 6.08 -0.33 -0.88
C LYS A 51 5.15 0.05 0.26
N CYS A 52 4.29 1.05 0.05
CA CYS A 52 3.34 1.48 1.06
C CYS A 52 2.39 0.34 1.47
N ALA A 53 1.90 -0.44 0.51
CA ALA A 53 1.08 -1.62 0.78
C ALA A 53 1.85 -2.68 1.59
N ALA A 54 3.09 -3.00 1.20
CA ALA A 54 3.91 -3.98 1.90
C ALA A 54 4.20 -3.56 3.35
N GLU A 55 4.58 -2.30 3.57
CA GLU A 55 4.82 -1.78 4.92
C GLU A 55 3.56 -1.85 5.80
N ILE A 56 2.38 -1.54 5.24
CA ILE A 56 1.10 -1.64 5.97
C ILE A 56 0.75 -3.09 6.29
N ALA A 57 0.98 -4.02 5.36
CA ALA A 57 0.77 -5.44 5.59
C ALA A 57 1.66 -5.99 6.73
N ASP A 58 2.93 -5.57 6.77
CA ASP A 58 3.90 -6.00 7.79
C ASP A 58 3.51 -5.54 9.20
N ILE A 59 2.99 -4.33 9.34
CA ILE A 59 2.55 -3.81 10.64
C ILE A 59 1.15 -4.27 11.03
N TYR A 60 0.36 -4.84 10.11
CA TYR A 60 -1.02 -5.24 10.40
C TYR A 60 -1.11 -6.28 11.51
N LYS A 61 -0.09 -7.14 11.62
CA LYS A 61 -0.01 -8.17 12.67
C LYS A 61 0.52 -7.63 14.01
N GLN A 62 0.89 -6.35 14.10
CA GLN A 62 1.53 -5.76 15.28
C GLN A 62 0.52 -4.99 16.15
N SER A 63 0.73 -5.01 17.47
CA SER A 63 -0.01 -4.13 18.38
C SER A 63 0.29 -2.67 18.05
N GLY A 64 -0.75 -1.85 17.83
CA GLY A 64 -0.59 -0.45 17.44
C GLY A 64 -0.72 -0.16 15.94
N PHE A 65 -1.28 -1.10 15.18
CA PHE A 65 -1.54 -0.96 13.74
C PHE A 65 -2.04 0.43 13.31
N GLU A 66 -3.08 0.97 13.94
CA GLU A 66 -3.65 2.26 13.56
C GLU A 66 -2.63 3.41 13.62
N THR A 67 -1.74 3.41 14.61
CA THR A 67 -0.69 4.44 14.74
C THR A 67 0.43 4.21 13.72
N GLY A 68 0.83 2.97 13.49
CA GLY A 68 1.83 2.63 12.48
C GLY A 68 1.36 2.95 11.06
N LYS A 69 0.14 2.56 10.73
CA LYS A 69 -0.52 2.80 9.44
C LYS A 69 -0.55 4.28 9.14
N LYS A 70 -1.00 5.10 10.10
CA LYS A 70 -1.05 6.55 9.95
C LYS A 70 0.33 7.14 9.65
N LYS A 71 1.37 6.73 10.39
CA LYS A 71 2.75 7.21 10.14
C LYS A 71 3.25 6.85 8.74
N ILE A 72 2.98 5.63 8.28
CA ILE A 72 3.35 5.18 6.92
C ILE A 72 2.65 6.07 5.89
N LEU A 73 1.32 6.19 5.98
CA LEU A 73 0.53 6.99 5.04
C LEU A 73 0.95 8.47 5.02
N GLU A 74 1.20 9.06 6.19
CA GLU A 74 1.72 10.44 6.30
C GLU A 74 3.11 10.60 5.70
N SER A 75 3.98 9.59 5.85
CA SER A 75 5.30 9.60 5.23
C SER A 75 5.21 9.63 3.70
N TYR A 76 4.25 8.92 3.11
CA TYR A 76 4.03 8.93 1.66
C TYR A 76 3.28 10.19 1.18
N ALA A 77 2.42 10.77 2.01
CA ALA A 77 1.70 12.02 1.70
C ALA A 77 2.62 13.24 1.62
N ASN A 78 3.66 13.32 2.47
CA ASN A 78 4.59 14.45 2.51
C ASN A 78 5.67 14.44 1.40
N ILE A 79 5.66 13.44 0.52
CA ILE A 79 6.61 13.30 -0.60
C ILE A 79 5.97 13.78 -1.94
N ASN A 80 4.68 14.12 -1.92
CA ASN A 80 3.93 14.69 -3.05
C ASN A 80 3.78 16.21 -2.87
#